data_AF-A0A9P1BU94-F1
#
_entry.id   AF-A0A9P1BU94-F1
#
_cell.length_a   1.000
_cell.length_b   1.000
_cell.length_c   1.000
_cell.angle_alpha   90.00
_cell.angle_beta   90.00
_cell.angle_gamma   90.00
#
_symmetry.space_group_name_H-M   'P 1'
#
loop_
_entity.id
_entity.type
_entity.pdbx_description
1 polymer ?
#
loop_
_entity_poly.entity_id
_entity_poly.type
_entity_poly.pdbx_seq_one_letter_code
_entity_poly.pdbx_strand_id
1 'polypeptide(L)'
;MERTNCMWAIRLLSVLFGHSQGSTREHFFQKVRTVTRLALYRDFPEPGDSTYVGTETISITRRLPHPSGSRYRLVFVFSTPEDSWTHASLCRQHFPAFTDMLRKMFERVVNGPGFRDMREADAKMYLVLSMRNFNRGHPLVPQRDPSSDESIDVSAGEHIGLVSWTRFKSDENFPLSEYMRVFMERLGYQLKIFGVMDGRKLVPYQCAVVRQEWDELKTAFYQAFKVQKAAYRHGNGGSKSPSLTEDASPRFLPGVHQGELQAPPKLFNTTVRKTFVELEEERPKRSTHLKRSLSTGEVMTCFV
;
A
#
# COMPACT_ATOMS: atom_id res chain seq x y z
N MET A 1 33.23 -22.49 9.61
CA MET A 1 34.22 -21.63 8.91
C MET A 1 33.61 -20.37 8.28
N GLU A 2 32.29 -20.17 8.24
CA GLU A 2 31.66 -18.98 7.62
C GLU A 2 31.57 -17.73 8.51
N ARG A 3 31.69 -17.83 9.84
CA ARG A 3 31.53 -16.70 10.77
C ARG A 3 32.60 -15.61 10.62
N THR A 4 33.81 -15.97 10.19
CA THR A 4 34.91 -15.02 9.97
C THR A 4 34.68 -14.12 8.76
N ASN A 5 33.88 -14.54 7.77
CA ASN A 5 33.62 -13.76 6.55
C ASN A 5 32.61 -12.61 6.73
N CYS A 6 31.88 -12.53 7.85
CA CYS A 6 30.98 -11.38 8.09
C CYS A 6 31.67 -10.25 8.89
N MET A 7 32.77 -10.55 9.58
CA MET A 7 33.46 -9.59 10.47
C MET A 7 34.13 -8.45 9.71
N TRP A 8 34.67 -8.69 8.51
CA TRP A 8 35.27 -7.65 7.70
C TRP A 8 34.19 -6.70 7.12
N ALA A 9 33.01 -7.22 6.78
CA ALA A 9 31.89 -6.42 6.28
C ALA A 9 31.38 -5.44 7.35
N ILE A 10 31.26 -5.91 8.60
CA ILE A 10 30.86 -5.08 9.76
C ILE A 10 31.94 -4.04 10.09
N ARG A 11 33.23 -4.42 10.02
CA ARG A 11 34.34 -3.47 10.16
C ARG A 11 34.34 -2.42 9.04
N LEU A 12 34.12 -2.83 7.79
CA LEU A 12 34.04 -1.93 6.65
C LEU A 12 32.84 -0.97 6.79
N LEU A 13 31.69 -1.47 7.26
CA LEU A 13 30.53 -0.65 7.61
C LEU A 13 30.88 0.40 8.68
N SER A 14 31.55 -0.02 9.77
CA SER A 14 31.94 0.90 10.85
C SER A 14 33.00 1.93 10.45
N VAL A 15 33.78 1.64 9.40
CA VAL A 15 34.78 2.56 8.83
C VAL A 15 34.11 3.53 7.85
N LEU A 16 33.19 3.05 7.00
CA LEU A 16 32.54 3.86 5.97
C LEU A 16 31.41 4.76 6.50
N PHE A 17 30.70 4.32 7.54
CA PHE A 17 29.53 5.01 8.07
C PHE A 17 29.75 5.56 9.49
N GLY A 18 30.99 5.49 9.99
CA GLY A 18 31.33 5.79 11.37
C GLY A 18 30.90 4.69 12.34
N HIS A 19 31.23 4.85 13.62
CA HIS A 19 30.60 4.04 14.66
C HIS A 19 29.13 4.44 14.73
N SER A 20 28.20 3.52 14.46
CA SER A 20 26.80 3.76 14.78
C SER A 20 26.72 4.08 16.27
N GLN A 21 26.40 5.33 16.62
CA GLN A 21 26.13 5.74 18.00
C GLN A 21 24.74 5.24 18.41
N GLY A 22 24.56 3.93 18.33
CA GLY A 22 23.32 3.21 18.48
C GLY A 22 23.64 1.76 18.81
N SER A 23 22.76 1.12 19.56
CA SER A 23 22.96 -0.16 20.26
C SER A 23 23.26 -1.38 19.37
N THR A 24 23.40 -1.21 18.05
CA THR A 24 23.65 -2.28 17.07
C THR A 24 24.84 -3.18 17.43
N ARG A 25 25.88 -2.63 18.08
CA ARG A 25 27.05 -3.40 18.53
C ARG A 25 26.70 -4.42 19.63
N GLU A 26 25.68 -4.13 20.44
CA GLU A 26 25.15 -5.03 21.46
C GLU A 26 24.02 -5.92 20.91
N HIS A 27 23.32 -5.49 19.85
CA HIS A 27 22.10 -6.14 19.36
C HIS A 27 22.34 -7.38 18.49
N PHE A 28 23.49 -7.50 17.81
CA PHE A 28 23.82 -8.72 17.07
C PHE A 28 24.18 -9.91 17.96
N PHE A 29 24.42 -9.68 19.26
CA PHE A 29 24.91 -10.69 20.20
C PHE A 29 24.05 -10.85 21.47
N GLN A 30 22.97 -10.08 21.65
CA GLN A 30 22.07 -10.25 22.79
C GLN A 30 20.92 -11.24 22.52
N LYS A 31 20.58 -12.00 23.56
CA LYS A 31 19.39 -12.88 23.64
C LYS A 31 18.07 -12.11 23.81
N VAL A 32 18.10 -10.78 23.88
CA VAL A 32 16.93 -9.94 24.16
C VAL A 32 16.24 -9.59 22.85
N ARG A 33 14.91 -9.70 22.85
CA ARG A 33 14.05 -9.50 21.68
C ARG A 33 14.07 -8.03 21.25
N THR A 34 14.81 -7.71 20.20
CA THR A 34 14.76 -6.38 19.58
C THR A 34 13.44 -6.17 18.86
N VAL A 35 12.72 -5.10 19.20
CA VAL A 35 11.54 -4.64 18.45
C VAL A 35 11.99 -3.64 17.41
N THR A 36 12.36 -4.10 16.22
CA THR A 36 12.64 -3.22 15.08
C THR A 36 11.32 -2.85 14.41
N ARG A 37 11.02 -1.55 14.27
CA ARG A 37 9.86 -1.10 13.50
C ARG A 37 10.22 -1.10 12.02
N LEU A 38 9.75 -2.11 11.31
CA LEU A 38 9.99 -2.29 9.89
C LEU A 38 8.74 -1.82 9.12
N ALA A 39 8.91 -0.84 8.24
CA ALA A 39 7.88 -0.45 7.29
C ALA A 39 8.36 -0.81 5.89
N LEU A 40 7.70 -1.80 5.26
CA LEU A 40 7.91 -2.16 3.86
C LEU A 40 6.73 -1.63 3.07
N TYR A 41 6.98 -0.62 2.24
CA TYR A 41 6.06 -0.18 1.19
C TYR A 41 6.43 -0.94 -0.06
N ARG A 42 5.48 -1.52 -0.78
CA ARG A 42 5.73 -2.25 -2.02
C ARG A 42 4.60 -1.90 -2.98
N ASP A 43 4.91 -1.68 -4.25
CA ASP A 43 3.90 -1.83 -5.30
C ASP A 43 3.80 -3.34 -5.61
N PHE A 44 2.68 -3.98 -5.28
CA PHE A 44 2.38 -5.38 -5.61
C PHE A 44 0.91 -5.49 -6.06
N PRO A 45 0.50 -6.38 -6.98
CA PRO A 45 1.22 -7.47 -7.63
C PRO A 45 2.08 -7.05 -8.82
N GLU A 46 2.00 -5.79 -9.24
CA GLU A 46 2.89 -5.29 -10.29
C GLU A 46 4.30 -5.21 -9.73
N PRO A 47 5.34 -5.66 -10.44
CA PRO A 47 6.69 -5.41 -9.99
C PRO A 47 6.90 -3.89 -10.01
N GLY A 48 7.01 -3.27 -8.83
CA GLY A 48 7.21 -1.83 -8.70
C GLY A 48 8.15 -1.49 -7.55
N ASP A 49 8.10 -0.24 -7.10
CA ASP A 49 9.06 0.28 -6.15
C ASP A 49 8.73 -0.24 -4.74
N SER A 50 9.75 -0.52 -3.94
CA SER A 50 9.61 -0.81 -2.52
C SER A 50 10.49 0.10 -1.68
N THR A 51 9.99 0.54 -0.53
CA THR A 51 10.79 1.31 0.43
C THR A 51 10.78 0.59 1.76
N TYR A 52 11.96 0.35 2.29
CA TYR A 52 12.22 -0.20 3.60
C TYR A 52 12.86 0.89 4.45
N VAL A 53 12.21 1.24 5.56
CA VAL A 53 12.76 2.20 6.53
C VAL A 53 13.16 1.42 7.79
N GLY A 54 14.46 1.45 8.08
CA GLY A 54 15.05 1.00 9.35
C GLY A 54 15.52 2.18 10.19
N THR A 55 16.05 1.90 11.38
CA THR A 55 16.40 2.92 12.39
C THR A 55 17.44 3.93 11.90
N GLU A 56 18.37 3.50 11.04
CA GLU A 56 19.48 4.33 10.54
C GLU A 56 19.62 4.23 9.01
N THR A 57 18.71 3.53 8.35
CA THR A 57 18.83 3.17 6.94
C THR A 57 17.50 3.27 6.22
N ILE A 58 17.51 3.83 5.02
CA ILE A 58 16.37 3.75 4.10
C ILE A 58 16.84 2.97 2.88
N SER A 59 16.18 1.86 2.57
CA SER A 59 16.42 1.10 1.35
C SER A 59 15.25 1.28 0.40
N ILE A 60 15.48 1.90 -0.75
CA ILE A 60 14.48 2.09 -1.80
C ILE A 60 14.85 1.16 -2.95
N THR A 61 14.06 0.13 -3.18
CA THR A 61 14.10 -0.67 -4.39
C THR A 61 13.22 0.00 -5.42
N ARG A 62 13.73 0.35 -6.59
CA ARG A 62 12.92 0.81 -7.71
C ARG A 62 12.98 -0.15 -8.85
N ARG A 63 11.87 -0.42 -9.52
CA ARG A 63 11.93 -1.17 -10.78
C ARG A 63 12.45 -0.28 -11.89
N LEU A 64 13.39 -0.79 -12.66
CA LEU A 64 13.85 -0.15 -13.89
C LEU A 64 13.08 -0.74 -15.08
N PRO A 65 12.55 0.10 -15.99
CA PRO A 65 12.00 -0.39 -17.25
C PRO A 65 13.11 -1.09 -18.04
N HIS A 66 12.98 -2.38 -18.32
CA HIS A 66 13.95 -3.12 -19.13
C HIS A 66 13.26 -4.16 -20.01
N PRO A 67 13.60 -4.26 -21.31
CA PRO A 67 12.90 -5.13 -22.26
C PRO A 67 13.11 -6.63 -22.01
N SER A 68 14.21 -7.02 -21.35
CA SER A 68 14.57 -8.43 -21.13
C SER A 68 14.31 -8.97 -19.71
N GLY A 69 13.63 -8.23 -18.84
CA GLY A 69 13.26 -8.73 -17.51
C GLY A 69 13.17 -7.67 -16.41
N SER A 70 13.02 -8.14 -15.17
CA SER A 70 12.86 -7.27 -14.00
C SER A 70 14.23 -6.81 -13.47
N ARG A 71 14.73 -5.67 -13.95
CA ARG A 71 15.85 -4.98 -13.30
C ARG A 71 15.33 -4.10 -12.17
N TYR A 72 16.06 -4.07 -11.06
CA TYR A 72 15.76 -3.20 -9.93
C TYR A 72 16.98 -2.33 -9.60
N ARG A 73 16.75 -1.05 -9.30
CA ARG A 73 17.72 -0.14 -8.68
C ARG A 73 17.49 -0.18 -7.19
N LEU A 74 18.48 -0.62 -6.42
CA LEU A 74 18.44 -0.52 -4.97
C LEU A 74 19.23 0.72 -4.54
N VAL A 75 18.56 1.66 -3.88
CA VAL A 75 19.16 2.87 -3.31
C VAL A 75 19.18 2.69 -1.80
N PHE A 76 20.36 2.80 -1.20
CA PHE A 76 20.47 2.86 0.25
C PHE A 76 20.85 4.28 0.66
N VAL A 77 20.12 4.83 1.62
CA VAL A 77 20.41 6.12 2.25
C VAL A 77 20.84 5.84 3.68
N PHE A 78 22.01 6.37 4.04
CA PHE A 78 22.61 6.26 5.36
C PHE A 78 23.00 7.66 5.83
N SER A 79 22.88 7.94 7.12
CA SER A 79 23.53 9.10 7.73
C SER A 79 24.99 8.78 8.02
N THR A 80 25.88 9.74 7.76
CA THR A 80 27.31 9.63 8.07
C THR A 80 27.78 10.89 8.80
N PRO A 81 28.69 10.79 9.79
CA PRO A 81 29.29 11.96 10.42
C PRO A 81 30.06 12.81 9.39
N GLU A 82 29.91 14.15 9.45
CA GLU A 82 30.55 15.10 8.51
C GLU A 82 32.07 14.87 8.38
N ASP A 83 32.73 14.60 9.51
CA ASP A 83 34.18 14.48 9.61
C ASP A 83 34.75 13.27 8.84
N SER A 84 33.92 12.26 8.57
CA SER A 84 34.31 11.00 7.94
C SER A 84 34.55 11.13 6.42
N TRP A 85 34.01 12.18 5.80
CA TRP A 85 34.07 12.39 4.35
C TRP A 85 35.34 13.10 3.87
N THR A 86 36.11 13.70 4.77
CA THR A 86 37.40 14.35 4.43
C THR A 86 38.41 13.35 3.83
N HIS A 87 38.25 12.05 4.07
CA HIS A 87 39.03 10.96 3.46
C HIS A 87 38.32 10.26 2.27
N ALA A 88 37.48 11.00 1.51
CA ALA A 88 36.65 10.46 0.42
C ALA A 88 37.38 9.62 -0.65
N SER A 89 38.70 9.75 -0.82
CA SER A 89 39.48 8.95 -1.76
C SER A 89 39.55 7.46 -1.36
N LEU A 90 39.66 7.16 -0.07
CA LEU A 90 39.61 5.79 0.47
C LEU A 90 38.20 5.21 0.32
N CYS A 91 37.17 5.99 0.65
CA CYS A 91 35.78 5.55 0.50
C CYS A 91 35.42 5.26 -0.96
N ARG A 92 35.92 6.05 -1.93
CA ARG A 92 35.70 5.82 -3.37
C ARG A 92 36.17 4.44 -3.86
N GLN A 93 37.29 3.94 -3.34
CA GLN A 93 37.82 2.63 -3.77
C GLN A 93 37.03 1.46 -3.17
N HIS A 94 36.50 1.63 -1.96
CA HIS A 94 35.79 0.56 -1.26
C HIS A 94 34.29 0.55 -1.51
N PHE A 95 33.69 1.67 -1.93
CA PHE A 95 32.25 1.77 -2.14
C PHE A 95 31.71 0.77 -3.19
N PRO A 96 32.35 0.56 -4.36
CA PRO A 96 31.89 -0.45 -5.31
C PRO A 96 31.94 -1.88 -4.74
N ALA A 97 33.01 -2.23 -4.02
CA ALA A 97 33.13 -3.53 -3.36
C ALA A 97 32.08 -3.72 -2.26
N PHE A 98 31.82 -2.67 -1.47
CA PHE A 98 30.81 -2.66 -0.43
C PHE A 98 29.38 -2.80 -0.99
N THR A 99 29.04 -2.03 -2.02
CA THR A 99 27.75 -2.11 -2.70
C THR A 99 27.54 -3.44 -3.40
N ASP A 100 28.57 -4.00 -4.04
CA ASP A 100 28.52 -5.34 -4.64
C ASP A 100 28.31 -6.43 -3.57
N MET A 101 28.99 -6.30 -2.43
CA MET A 101 28.78 -7.19 -1.28
C MET A 101 27.34 -7.08 -0.75
N LEU A 102 26.83 -5.87 -0.52
CA LEU A 102 25.45 -5.67 -0.07
C LEU A 102 24.46 -6.26 -1.07
N ARG A 103 24.67 -6.04 -2.37
CA ARG A 103 23.85 -6.63 -3.43
C ARG A 103 23.86 -8.15 -3.36
N LYS A 104 25.04 -8.78 -3.30
CA LYS A 104 25.18 -10.24 -3.18
C LYS A 104 24.54 -10.77 -1.90
N MET A 105 24.67 -10.06 -0.78
CA MET A 105 24.03 -10.42 0.48
C MET A 105 22.50 -10.35 0.34
N PHE A 106 21.97 -9.25 -0.17
CA PHE A 106 20.54 -9.10 -0.42
C PHE A 106 20.04 -10.18 -1.37
N GLU A 107 20.70 -10.42 -2.50
CA GLU A 107 20.35 -11.49 -3.45
C GLU A 107 20.31 -12.86 -2.76
N ARG A 108 21.29 -13.20 -1.91
CA ARG A 108 21.27 -14.45 -1.14
C ARG A 108 20.12 -14.49 -0.14
N VAL A 109 19.84 -13.38 0.54
CA VAL A 109 18.80 -13.28 1.54
C VAL A 109 17.43 -13.42 0.88
N VAL A 110 17.12 -12.58 -0.12
CA VAL A 110 15.79 -12.55 -0.77
C VAL A 110 15.50 -13.77 -1.63
N ASN A 111 16.53 -14.45 -2.14
CA ASN A 111 16.40 -15.71 -2.88
C ASN A 111 16.71 -16.95 -2.01
N GLY A 112 17.02 -16.75 -0.74
CA GLY A 112 17.24 -17.84 0.20
C GLY A 112 15.93 -18.60 0.47
N PRO A 113 16.01 -19.90 0.81
CA PRO A 113 14.83 -20.73 1.05
C PRO A 113 13.91 -20.14 2.13
N GLY A 114 14.47 -19.58 3.20
CA GLY A 114 13.67 -18.94 4.25
C GLY A 114 12.80 -17.78 3.77
N PHE A 115 13.23 -17.01 2.76
CA PHE A 115 12.41 -15.93 2.19
C PHE A 115 11.29 -16.47 1.31
N ARG A 116 11.50 -17.59 0.63
CA ARG A 116 10.43 -18.29 -0.09
C ARG A 116 9.37 -18.77 0.91
N ASP A 117 9.79 -19.44 1.98
CA ASP A 117 8.88 -19.93 3.02
C ASP A 117 8.10 -18.78 3.66
N MET A 118 8.75 -17.64 3.94
CA MET A 118 8.09 -16.43 4.44
C MET A 118 7.05 -15.89 3.44
N ARG A 119 7.34 -15.88 2.14
CA ARG A 119 6.35 -15.46 1.12
C ARG A 119 5.18 -16.43 1.03
N GLU A 120 5.45 -17.73 1.11
CA GLU A 120 4.40 -18.75 1.12
C GLU A 120 3.52 -18.66 2.37
N ALA A 121 4.11 -18.30 3.52
CA ALA A 121 3.37 -18.03 4.75
C ALA A 121 2.56 -16.73 4.68
N ASP A 122 3.17 -15.66 4.18
CA ASP A 122 2.53 -14.35 4.00
C ASP A 122 1.33 -14.42 3.04
N ALA A 123 1.47 -15.14 1.92
CA ALA A 123 0.39 -15.39 0.97
C ALA A 123 -0.82 -16.12 1.60
N LYS A 124 -0.62 -16.82 2.71
CA LYS A 124 -1.68 -17.52 3.46
C LYS A 124 -2.19 -16.71 4.65
N MET A 125 -1.46 -15.68 5.08
CA MET A 125 -1.79 -14.88 6.25
C MET A 125 -3.06 -14.06 6.05
N TYR A 126 -3.25 -13.54 4.84
CA TYR A 126 -4.42 -12.74 4.49
C TYR A 126 -5.36 -13.49 3.56
N LEU A 127 -6.63 -13.12 3.65
CA LEU A 127 -7.71 -13.56 2.79
C LEU A 127 -8.35 -12.33 2.16
N VAL A 128 -8.55 -12.34 0.84
CA VAL A 128 -9.28 -11.27 0.16
C VAL A 128 -10.73 -11.67 0.01
N LEU A 129 -11.62 -10.85 0.56
CA LEU A 129 -13.06 -10.99 0.41
C LEU A 129 -13.53 -10.08 -0.73
N SER A 130 -14.46 -10.57 -1.55
CA SER A 130 -15.10 -9.78 -2.61
C SER A 130 -16.61 -9.89 -2.51
N MET A 131 -17.31 -8.76 -2.56
CA MET A 131 -18.77 -8.73 -2.57
C MET A 131 -19.31 -8.34 -3.95
N ARG A 132 -20.41 -8.98 -4.38
CA ARG A 132 -21.09 -8.72 -5.65
C ARG A 132 -22.61 -8.80 -5.48
N ASN A 133 -23.36 -8.49 -6.54
CA ASN A 133 -24.81 -8.71 -6.66
C ASN A 133 -25.71 -7.85 -5.76
N PHE A 134 -25.34 -6.59 -5.53
CA PHE A 134 -26.12 -5.59 -4.76
C PHE A 134 -26.53 -4.38 -5.62
N ASN A 135 -26.97 -4.62 -6.86
CA ASN A 135 -27.29 -3.55 -7.83
C ASN A 135 -28.57 -2.76 -7.49
N ARG A 136 -29.32 -3.16 -6.45
CA ARG A 136 -30.55 -2.48 -5.99
C ARG A 136 -30.31 -1.57 -4.77
N GLY A 137 -29.04 -1.29 -4.49
CA GLY A 137 -28.60 -0.45 -3.39
C GLY A 137 -27.62 -1.15 -2.49
N HIS A 138 -27.05 -0.40 -1.54
CA HIS A 138 -26.06 -0.95 -0.64
C HIS A 138 -26.63 -2.11 0.20
N PRO A 139 -25.78 -3.09 0.55
CA PRO A 139 -26.13 -4.14 1.50
C PRO A 139 -26.63 -3.58 2.84
N LEU A 140 -27.33 -4.43 3.58
CA LEU A 140 -27.88 -4.08 4.89
C LEU A 140 -26.90 -4.48 6.00
N VAL A 141 -26.93 -3.75 7.10
CA VAL A 141 -26.21 -4.07 8.35
C VAL A 141 -27.24 -4.29 9.47
N PRO A 142 -26.97 -5.17 10.46
CA PRO A 142 -27.86 -5.37 11.60
C PRO A 142 -28.12 -4.05 12.32
N GLN A 143 -29.29 -3.78 12.88
CA GLN A 143 -29.57 -2.54 13.61
C GLN A 143 -29.49 -2.79 15.12
N ARG A 144 -28.82 -1.89 15.87
CA ARG A 144 -28.73 -2.01 17.34
C ARG A 144 -30.00 -1.50 18.04
N ASP A 145 -30.60 -0.45 17.51
CA ASP A 145 -31.77 0.19 18.08
C ASP A 145 -32.94 0.11 17.09
N PRO A 146 -34.01 -0.67 17.35
CA PRO A 146 -35.10 -0.89 16.41
C PRO A 146 -35.93 0.36 16.08
N SER A 147 -35.77 1.48 16.80
CA SER A 147 -36.66 2.66 16.67
C SER A 147 -36.36 3.59 15.49
N SER A 148 -35.52 3.22 14.53
CA SER A 148 -35.25 4.09 13.36
C SER A 148 -36.25 3.87 12.24
N ASP A 149 -36.76 4.96 11.66
CA ASP A 149 -37.79 4.95 10.59
C ASP A 149 -37.34 4.24 9.30
N GLU A 150 -36.05 3.93 9.14
CA GLU A 150 -35.48 3.25 7.96
C GLU A 150 -35.16 1.77 8.21
N SER A 151 -35.73 1.16 9.26
CA SER A 151 -35.51 -0.25 9.58
C SER A 151 -36.30 -1.19 8.67
N ILE A 152 -35.73 -2.36 8.41
CA ILE A 152 -36.37 -3.48 7.72
C ILE A 152 -36.40 -4.65 8.69
N ASP A 153 -37.60 -5.02 9.12
CA ASP A 153 -37.79 -6.12 10.05
C ASP A 153 -38.02 -7.45 9.32
N VAL A 154 -37.37 -8.52 9.78
CA VAL A 154 -37.45 -9.85 9.19
C VAL A 154 -37.45 -10.94 10.25
N SER A 155 -38.50 -11.74 10.27
CA SER A 155 -38.68 -12.85 11.22
C SER A 155 -37.63 -13.98 11.09
N ALA A 156 -37.01 -14.13 9.91
CA ALA A 156 -35.99 -15.15 9.66
C ALA A 156 -34.77 -15.04 10.61
N GLY A 157 -34.55 -13.89 11.25
CA GLY A 157 -33.45 -13.65 12.19
C GLY A 157 -33.79 -13.81 13.67
N GLU A 158 -35.04 -14.11 14.03
CA GLU A 158 -35.49 -14.14 15.44
C GLU A 158 -34.65 -15.07 16.31
N HIS A 159 -34.37 -16.28 15.84
CA HIS A 159 -33.58 -17.30 16.54
C HIS A 159 -32.13 -16.90 16.85
N ILE A 160 -31.58 -15.87 16.18
CA ILE A 160 -30.24 -15.32 16.43
C ILE A 160 -30.28 -13.85 16.84
N GLY A 161 -31.45 -13.30 17.16
CA GLY A 161 -31.61 -11.91 17.59
C GLY A 161 -31.34 -10.86 16.49
N LEU A 162 -31.34 -11.24 15.21
CA LEU A 162 -31.08 -10.34 14.08
C LEU A 162 -32.37 -9.98 13.34
N VAL A 163 -33.30 -9.34 14.06
CA VAL A 163 -34.64 -9.04 13.55
C VAL A 163 -34.71 -7.76 12.72
N SER A 164 -33.88 -6.76 13.02
CA SER A 164 -33.96 -5.42 12.41
C SER A 164 -32.68 -5.07 11.65
N TRP A 165 -32.85 -4.51 10.45
CA TRP A 165 -31.78 -4.25 9.49
C TRP A 165 -31.89 -2.85 8.92
N THR A 166 -30.78 -2.16 8.74
CA THR A 166 -30.76 -0.85 8.08
C THR A 166 -29.76 -0.83 6.92
N ARG A 167 -29.99 0.05 5.95
CA ARG A 167 -29.14 0.17 4.77
C ARG A 167 -27.78 0.75 5.17
N PHE A 168 -26.70 0.15 4.66
CA PHE A 168 -25.37 0.73 4.84
C PHE A 168 -25.26 2.07 4.12
N LYS A 169 -24.97 3.14 4.87
CA LYS A 169 -24.79 4.50 4.36
C LYS A 169 -23.31 4.77 4.11
N SER A 170 -22.99 5.28 2.93
CA SER A 170 -21.65 5.70 2.51
C SER A 170 -21.81 6.87 1.55
N ASP A 171 -20.90 7.85 1.61
CA ASP A 171 -21.07 9.16 0.97
C ASP A 171 -20.96 9.14 -0.56
N GLU A 172 -20.27 8.17 -1.15
CA GLU A 172 -20.06 8.12 -2.60
C GLU A 172 -20.13 6.71 -3.18
N ASN A 173 -19.14 5.89 -2.83
CA ASN A 173 -18.97 4.53 -3.33
C ASN A 173 -19.25 3.53 -2.20
N PHE A 174 -19.36 2.25 -2.53
CA PHE A 174 -19.48 1.18 -1.51
C PHE A 174 -18.08 0.67 -1.10
N PRO A 175 -17.53 1.09 0.06
CA PRO A 175 -16.30 0.52 0.62
C PRO A 175 -16.62 -0.76 1.40
N LEU A 176 -16.32 -1.93 0.82
CA LEU A 176 -16.50 -3.23 1.46
C LEU A 176 -15.73 -3.32 2.78
N SER A 177 -14.55 -2.71 2.88
CA SER A 177 -13.74 -2.71 4.10
C SER A 177 -14.46 -2.03 5.27
N GLU A 178 -15.17 -0.93 5.02
CA GLU A 178 -15.95 -0.21 6.03
C GLU A 178 -17.27 -0.92 6.32
N TYR A 179 -17.97 -1.41 5.28
CA TYR A 179 -19.16 -2.24 5.46
C TYR A 179 -18.86 -3.44 6.35
N MET A 180 -17.79 -4.19 6.08
CA MET A 180 -17.41 -5.36 6.86
C MET A 180 -17.08 -4.98 8.30
N ARG A 181 -16.45 -3.81 8.53
CA ARG A 181 -16.15 -3.33 9.88
C ARG A 181 -17.44 -3.07 10.66
N VAL A 182 -18.37 -2.31 10.09
CA VAL A 182 -19.67 -2.03 10.71
C VAL A 182 -20.46 -3.32 10.91
N PHE A 183 -20.48 -4.22 9.92
CA PHE A 183 -21.21 -5.48 10.01
C PHE A 183 -20.68 -6.35 11.17
N MET A 184 -19.36 -6.57 11.24
CA MET A 184 -18.76 -7.38 12.30
C MET A 184 -18.88 -6.73 13.69
N GLU A 185 -18.72 -5.41 13.78
CA GLU A 185 -18.88 -4.67 15.04
C GLU A 185 -20.32 -4.76 15.58
N ARG A 186 -21.32 -4.74 14.70
CA ARG A 186 -22.73 -4.91 15.10
C ARG A 186 -23.08 -6.34 15.49
N LEU A 187 -22.30 -7.33 15.05
CA LEU A 187 -22.36 -8.70 15.56
C LEU A 187 -21.58 -8.90 16.87
N GLY A 188 -20.87 -7.87 17.36
CA GLY A 188 -20.06 -7.95 18.58
C GLY A 188 -18.67 -8.59 18.38
N TYR A 189 -18.18 -8.67 17.14
CA TYR A 189 -16.87 -9.24 16.83
C TYR A 189 -15.87 -8.16 16.43
N GLN A 190 -14.61 -8.36 16.83
CA GLN A 190 -13.47 -7.58 16.35
C GLN A 190 -12.74 -8.40 15.29
N LEU A 191 -12.72 -7.89 14.05
CA LEU A 191 -11.99 -8.49 12.94
C LEU A 191 -11.07 -7.44 12.32
N LYS A 192 -9.80 -7.78 12.11
CA LYS A 192 -8.87 -6.89 11.39
C LYS A 192 -9.19 -6.88 9.91
N ILE A 193 -9.66 -5.72 9.44
CA ILE A 193 -10.10 -5.51 8.06
C ILE A 193 -9.30 -4.38 7.43
N PHE A 194 -8.75 -4.64 6.25
CA PHE A 194 -7.88 -3.74 5.51
C PHE A 194 -8.49 -3.41 4.14
N GLY A 195 -8.50 -2.12 3.78
CA GLY A 195 -8.82 -1.64 2.43
C GLY A 195 -7.59 -1.52 1.54
N VAL A 196 -6.41 -1.85 2.07
CA VAL A 196 -5.11 -1.77 1.41
C VAL A 196 -4.43 -3.12 1.59
N MET A 197 -3.83 -3.62 0.53
CA MET A 197 -3.02 -4.84 0.54
C MET A 197 -1.73 -4.52 -0.21
N ASP A 198 -0.59 -4.88 0.40
CA ASP A 198 0.74 -4.58 -0.14
C ASP A 198 0.88 -3.13 -0.60
N GLY A 199 0.56 -2.17 0.28
CA GLY A 199 0.67 -0.73 -0.02
C GLY A 199 -0.31 -0.19 -1.06
N ARG A 200 -1.12 -1.03 -1.74
CA ARG A 200 -2.05 -0.61 -2.79
C ARG A 200 -3.50 -0.72 -2.32
N LYS A 201 -4.30 0.31 -2.64
CA LYS A 201 -5.74 0.33 -2.33
C LYS A 201 -6.46 -0.74 -3.15
N LEU A 202 -7.20 -1.61 -2.48
CA LEU A 202 -8.10 -2.56 -3.12
C LEU A 202 -9.28 -1.81 -3.75
N VAL A 203 -9.87 -2.40 -4.79
CA VAL A 203 -11.13 -1.92 -5.38
C VAL A 203 -12.25 -1.89 -4.32
N PRO A 204 -13.24 -0.98 -4.40
CA PRO A 204 -14.19 -0.74 -3.31
C PRO A 204 -14.96 -1.98 -2.85
N TYR A 205 -15.30 -2.89 -3.75
CA TYR A 205 -16.00 -4.14 -3.45
C TYR A 205 -15.08 -5.30 -3.00
N GLN A 206 -13.82 -5.01 -2.65
CA GLN A 206 -12.86 -5.95 -2.06
C GLN A 206 -12.29 -5.41 -0.74
N CYS A 207 -11.96 -6.32 0.17
CA CYS A 207 -11.15 -6.03 1.35
C CYS A 207 -10.28 -7.23 1.71
N ALA A 208 -9.22 -7.00 2.48
CA ALA A 208 -8.37 -8.06 3.03
C ALA A 208 -8.65 -8.22 4.53
N VAL A 209 -8.60 -9.46 5.01
CA VAL A 209 -8.75 -9.83 6.42
C VAL A 209 -7.66 -10.83 6.82
N VAL A 210 -7.36 -10.96 8.11
CA VAL A 210 -6.45 -12.00 8.61
C VAL A 210 -7.16 -13.35 8.50
N ARG A 211 -6.57 -14.32 7.80
CA ARG A 211 -7.20 -15.62 7.49
C ARG A 211 -7.61 -16.37 8.75
N GLN A 212 -6.72 -16.44 9.74
CA GLN A 212 -7.00 -17.13 11.00
C GLN A 212 -8.21 -16.51 11.73
N GLU A 213 -8.22 -15.18 11.91
CA GLU A 213 -9.35 -14.48 12.54
C GLU A 213 -10.65 -14.66 11.73
N TRP A 214 -10.57 -14.69 10.40
CA TRP A 214 -11.73 -14.97 9.56
C TRP A 214 -12.24 -16.40 9.74
N ASP A 215 -11.37 -17.40 9.77
CA ASP A 215 -11.76 -18.80 9.92
C ASP A 215 -12.50 -19.06 11.25
N GLU A 216 -12.13 -18.35 12.31
CA GLU A 216 -12.79 -18.41 13.61
C GLU A 216 -14.20 -17.77 13.58
N LEU A 217 -14.37 -16.70 12.80
CA LEU A 217 -15.59 -15.87 12.82
C LEU A 217 -16.55 -16.13 11.66
N LYS A 218 -16.10 -16.79 10.57
CA LYS A 218 -16.87 -16.93 9.32
C LYS A 218 -18.20 -17.63 9.51
N THR A 219 -18.30 -18.60 10.42
CA THR A 219 -19.56 -19.32 10.69
C THR A 219 -20.64 -18.36 11.21
N ALA A 220 -20.31 -17.53 12.20
CA ALA A 220 -21.22 -16.54 12.75
C ALA A 220 -21.56 -15.48 11.69
N PHE A 221 -20.57 -15.03 10.91
CA PHE A 221 -20.78 -14.13 9.79
C PHE A 221 -21.80 -14.71 8.78
N TYR A 222 -21.62 -15.94 8.30
CA TYR A 222 -22.50 -16.52 7.29
C TYR A 222 -23.93 -16.79 7.79
N GLN A 223 -24.09 -17.11 9.08
CA GLN A 223 -25.42 -17.21 9.70
C GLN A 223 -26.14 -15.85 9.64
N ALA A 224 -25.48 -14.78 10.07
CA ALA A 224 -26.02 -13.43 9.98
C ALA A 224 -26.24 -12.99 8.52
N PHE A 225 -25.28 -13.25 7.65
CA PHE A 225 -25.33 -12.87 6.24
C PHE A 225 -26.46 -13.59 5.48
N LYS A 226 -26.82 -14.81 5.88
CA LYS A 226 -28.00 -15.50 5.34
C LYS A 226 -29.30 -14.74 5.64
N VAL A 227 -29.46 -14.25 6.87
CA VAL A 227 -30.61 -13.42 7.28
C VAL A 227 -30.57 -12.07 6.57
N GLN A 228 -29.40 -11.44 6.49
CA GLN A 228 -29.16 -10.21 5.72
C GLN A 228 -29.66 -10.34 4.28
N LYS A 229 -29.37 -11.46 3.61
CA LYS A 229 -29.82 -11.69 2.23
C LYS A 229 -31.35 -11.83 2.12
N ALA A 230 -32.01 -12.41 3.13
CA ALA A 230 -33.46 -12.44 3.18
C ALA A 230 -34.05 -11.03 3.35
N ALA A 231 -33.51 -10.24 4.28
CA ALA A 231 -33.88 -8.85 4.48
C ALA A 231 -33.64 -7.97 3.26
N TYR A 232 -32.51 -8.16 2.59
CA TYR A 232 -32.19 -7.43 1.37
C TYR A 232 -33.19 -7.72 0.24
N ARG A 233 -33.59 -8.99 0.07
CA ARG A 233 -34.62 -9.37 -0.92
C ARG A 233 -36.00 -8.84 -0.53
N HIS A 234 -36.31 -8.84 0.76
CA HIS A 234 -37.57 -8.29 1.27
C HIS A 234 -37.67 -6.79 0.99
N GLY A 235 -36.65 -6.01 1.40
CA GLY A 235 -36.66 -4.55 1.26
C GLY A 235 -36.45 -4.01 -0.16
N ASN A 236 -35.73 -4.73 -1.05
CA ASN A 236 -35.47 -4.28 -2.42
C ASN A 236 -36.27 -5.03 -3.50
N GLY A 237 -37.05 -6.03 -3.10
CA GLY A 237 -37.68 -7.01 -3.99
C GLY A 237 -36.68 -7.85 -4.80
N GLY A 238 -37.21 -8.80 -5.56
CA GLY A 238 -36.46 -9.62 -6.53
C GLY A 238 -35.67 -10.79 -5.92
N SER A 239 -35.03 -11.58 -6.79
CA SER A 239 -34.31 -12.81 -6.42
C SER A 239 -32.81 -12.60 -6.14
N LYS A 240 -32.22 -11.53 -6.66
CA LYS A 240 -30.78 -11.24 -6.50
C LYS A 240 -30.50 -10.62 -5.13
N SER A 241 -29.40 -11.03 -4.52
CA SER A 241 -28.95 -10.55 -3.19
C SER A 241 -27.43 -10.53 -3.11
N PRO A 242 -26.84 -9.77 -2.18
CA PRO A 242 -25.40 -9.70 -2.00
C PRO A 242 -24.78 -11.10 -1.89
N SER A 243 -23.64 -11.29 -2.54
CA SER A 243 -22.84 -12.50 -2.47
C SER A 243 -21.41 -12.14 -2.08
N LEU A 244 -20.88 -12.82 -1.06
CA LEU A 244 -19.49 -12.72 -0.66
C LEU A 244 -18.72 -13.92 -1.22
N THR A 245 -17.53 -13.68 -1.74
CA THR A 245 -16.59 -14.69 -2.22
C THR A 245 -15.29 -14.57 -1.45
N GLU A 246 -14.84 -15.68 -0.88
CA GLU A 246 -13.54 -15.83 -0.24
C GLU A 246 -12.44 -16.09 -1.27
N ASP A 247 -11.19 -15.85 -0.88
CA ASP A 247 -10.00 -16.14 -1.68
C ASP A 247 -10.05 -15.51 -3.09
N ALA A 248 -10.69 -14.34 -3.20
CA ALA A 248 -10.75 -13.62 -4.47
C ALA A 248 -9.37 -13.11 -4.85
N SER A 249 -8.99 -13.18 -6.14
CA SER A 249 -7.75 -12.52 -6.58
C SER A 249 -7.83 -11.01 -6.29
N PRO A 250 -6.81 -10.41 -5.64
CA PRO A 250 -6.85 -9.00 -5.30
C PRO A 250 -6.82 -8.14 -6.56
N ARG A 251 -7.70 -7.15 -6.59
CA ARG A 251 -7.76 -6.12 -7.63
C ARG A 251 -7.53 -4.78 -6.97
N PHE A 252 -6.70 -3.98 -7.59
CA PHE A 252 -6.27 -2.70 -7.06
C PHE A 252 -6.89 -1.59 -7.89
N LEU A 253 -7.17 -0.47 -7.23
CA LEU A 253 -7.51 0.74 -7.95
C LEU A 253 -6.30 1.15 -8.81
N PRO A 254 -6.52 1.64 -10.05
CA PRO A 254 -5.46 2.22 -10.85
C PRO A 254 -4.82 3.34 -10.03
N GLY A 255 -3.52 3.24 -9.82
CA GLY A 255 -2.81 4.16 -8.95
C GLY A 255 -2.88 5.58 -9.49
N VAL A 256 -3.59 6.45 -8.76
CA VAL A 256 -2.95 7.70 -8.35
C VAL A 256 -1.75 7.23 -7.54
N HIS A 257 -0.56 7.24 -8.13
CA HIS A 257 0.67 6.91 -7.41
C HIS A 257 0.63 7.70 -6.10
N GLN A 258 0.51 7.02 -4.95
CA GLN A 258 0.53 7.70 -3.65
C GLN A 258 1.90 8.31 -3.34
N GLY A 259 2.86 8.15 -4.27
CA GLY A 259 3.84 9.17 -4.54
C GLY A 259 3.55 9.91 -5.84
N GLU A 260 2.73 10.97 -5.80
CA GLU A 260 3.30 12.26 -6.24
C GLU A 260 4.46 12.54 -5.26
N LEU A 261 5.56 11.80 -5.45
CA LEU A 261 6.85 12.44 -5.37
C LEU A 261 6.67 13.64 -6.28
N GLN A 262 6.68 14.83 -5.69
CA GLN A 262 6.78 16.10 -6.40
C GLN A 262 7.55 15.82 -7.69
N ALA A 263 6.95 16.20 -8.83
CA ALA A 263 7.61 16.10 -10.13
C ALA A 263 9.11 16.35 -9.92
N PRO A 264 10.00 15.44 -10.39
CA PRO A 264 11.43 15.47 -10.06
C PRO A 264 11.86 16.93 -10.04
N PRO A 265 12.43 17.44 -8.91
CA PRO A 265 12.64 18.88 -8.73
C PRO A 265 13.18 19.40 -10.03
N LYS A 266 12.46 20.36 -10.65
CA LYS A 266 12.79 20.87 -11.99
C LYS A 266 14.30 20.97 -12.05
N LEU A 267 14.92 20.22 -12.96
CA LEU A 267 16.37 20.24 -13.13
C LEU A 267 16.73 21.68 -13.49
N PHE A 268 17.13 22.47 -12.50
CA PHE A 268 17.67 23.79 -12.73
C PHE A 268 18.98 23.57 -13.46
N ASN A 269 19.11 24.13 -14.66
CA ASN A 269 20.40 24.22 -15.31
C ASN A 269 21.29 25.06 -14.39
N THR A 270 22.17 24.37 -13.67
CA THR A 270 23.02 24.97 -12.66
C THR A 270 24.36 25.24 -13.33
N THR A 271 24.63 26.50 -13.65
CA THR A 271 25.90 26.89 -14.27
C THR A 271 26.79 27.50 -13.19
N VAL A 272 27.94 26.90 -12.94
CA VAL A 272 28.92 27.44 -11.98
C VAL A 272 29.88 28.35 -12.74
N ARG A 273 29.91 29.63 -12.39
CA ARG A 273 30.86 30.61 -12.95
C ARG A 273 31.78 31.12 -11.86
N LYS A 274 33.05 30.73 -11.95
CA LYS A 274 34.10 31.00 -10.94
C LYS A 274 33.72 30.40 -9.57
N THR A 275 33.10 31.20 -8.69
CA THR A 275 32.72 30.86 -7.30
C THR A 275 31.23 31.00 -7.02
N PHE A 276 30.40 31.33 -8.02
CA PHE A 276 28.96 31.51 -7.86
C PHE A 276 28.18 30.44 -8.61
N VAL A 277 27.07 29.99 -8.00
CA VAL A 277 26.13 29.03 -8.54
C VAL A 277 24.93 29.81 -9.08
N GLU A 278 24.79 29.89 -10.41
CA GLU A 278 23.65 30.51 -11.06
C GLU A 278 22.60 29.44 -11.35
N LEU A 279 21.39 29.60 -10.79
CA LEU A 279 20.23 28.76 -11.08
C LEU A 279 19.44 29.41 -12.20
N GLU A 280 19.47 28.83 -13.40
CA GLU A 280 18.65 29.30 -14.52
C GLU A 280 17.20 28.83 -14.32
N GLU A 281 16.32 29.74 -13.87
CA GLU A 281 14.87 29.51 -13.92
C GLU A 281 14.41 29.55 -15.38
N GLU A 282 13.95 28.39 -15.90
CA GLU A 282 13.28 28.33 -17.20
C GLU A 282 12.04 29.23 -17.16
N ARG A 283 12.18 30.44 -17.72
CA ARG A 283 11.03 31.31 -17.98
C ARG A 283 10.11 30.57 -18.97
N PRO A 284 8.81 30.43 -18.68
CA PRO A 284 7.89 29.75 -19.58
C PRO A 284 7.96 30.41 -20.97
N LYS A 285 8.31 29.61 -21.98
CA LYS A 285 8.34 30.05 -23.38
C LYS A 285 6.96 30.59 -23.73
N ARG A 286 6.84 31.92 -23.85
CA ARG A 286 5.63 32.56 -24.38
C ARG A 286 5.39 31.97 -25.77
N SER A 287 4.26 31.27 -25.94
CA SER A 287 3.88 30.71 -27.23
C SER A 287 3.59 31.83 -28.21
N THR A 288 4.58 32.18 -29.02
CA THR A 288 4.38 33.04 -30.19
C THR A 288 3.76 32.19 -31.30
N HIS A 289 2.43 32.04 -31.30
CA HIS A 289 1.63 31.85 -32.51
C HIS A 289 0.12 31.87 -32.18
N LEU A 290 -0.44 33.07 -32.00
CA LEU A 290 -1.86 33.30 -32.24
C LEU A 290 -2.03 33.70 -33.72
N LYS A 291 -2.41 32.73 -34.56
CA LYS A 291 -2.91 33.03 -35.91
C LYS A 291 -4.29 33.66 -35.76
N ARG A 292 -4.40 34.90 -36.24
CA ARG A 292 -5.63 35.68 -36.39
C ARG A 292 -6.56 34.94 -37.37
N SER A 293 -7.70 34.43 -36.90
CA SER A 293 -8.75 33.89 -37.78
C SER A 293 -9.57 35.04 -38.35
N LEU A 294 -9.69 35.09 -39.68
CA LEU A 294 -10.59 35.97 -40.42
C LEU A 294 -12.04 35.62 -40.12
N SER A 295 -12.82 36.63 -39.72
CA SER A 295 -14.26 36.56 -39.54
C SER A 295 -14.99 36.86 -40.85
N THR A 296 -15.71 35.87 -41.35
CA THR A 296 -16.88 36.01 -42.23
C THR A 296 -17.94 35.16 -41.53
N GLY A 297 -19.03 35.68 -40.98
CA GLY A 297 -19.90 36.73 -41.48
C GLY A 297 -21.25 36.05 -41.68
N GLU A 298 -22.04 35.88 -40.61
CA GLU A 298 -23.45 35.52 -40.70
C GLU A 298 -24.23 36.21 -39.58
N VAL A 299 -25.21 36.98 -40.02
CA VAL A 299 -26.13 37.80 -39.24
C VAL A 299 -27.34 36.94 -38.96
N MET A 300 -27.70 36.77 -37.69
CA MET A 300 -28.99 36.17 -37.29
C MET A 300 -29.81 37.23 -36.55
N THR A 301 -30.78 37.78 -37.27
CA THR A 301 -31.85 38.63 -36.74
C THR A 301 -32.91 37.79 -36.05
N CYS A 302 -33.25 38.11 -34.80
CA CYS A 302 -34.48 37.68 -34.15
C CYS A 302 -35.40 38.90 -34.01
N PHE A 303 -36.60 38.81 -34.57
CA PHE A 303 -37.72 39.70 -34.24
C PHE A 303 -38.48 39.14 -33.05
N VAL A 304 -39.00 40.06 -32.23
CA VAL A 304 -39.87 39.85 -31.07
C VAL A 304 -41.30 39.56 -31.53
#